data_AF-A0A2C6A6Q6-F1
#
_entry.id   AF-A0A2C6A6Q6-F1
#
_cell.length_a   1.000
_cell.length_b   1.000
_cell.length_c   1.000
_cell.angle_alpha   90.00
_cell.angle_beta   90.00
_cell.angle_gamma   90.00
#
_symmetry.space_group_name_H-M   'P 1'
#
loop_
_entity.id
_entity.type
_entity.pdbx_description
1 polymer ?
#
loop_
_entity_poly.entity_id
_entity_poly.type
_entity_poly.pdbx_seq_one_letter_code
_entity_poly.pdbx_strand_id
1 'polypeptide(L)'
;MKKILFIVLCFSLISCSNLYKAGKAYERGDYVQNVELTFKYFDEKPENFKKLKEKKKIEINNKFLNIFEHYAKLKNSEKLTDRNQANVELFQIYIASDNSEYSREFQAQRDFLASNNIRDIFNLALKTNKELFLQNTDIRKDHTYALEIIDYVINMDNSIGRLAESKPDLDNSKIELYSSFKKEIAKHRADGYIELADVEAKQGSNQYLRSAQNLYYKANEIYSRYQSNYRNSYSNYENVKHQADLNDAADNYSKGMKEYRNAGSSKAKYRAANYYFREAQKYISNYKDTNKLLSETKDKGYFKYSLSSNNSDISSRINDAMSSIGYSVSNGIELFIEYKNGEYSYNTSSNTNTEQMRKEVQTGTDSTGKPIIKVFNFTKTTTTIEEVGTIHYLLSMRGSYYSNNINNDVTVRNTVKNVKYTGDVPPNSDYRDSESKPLGSYEIEKKTIEKLKKEVNYNIDSMVNDLKRI
;
A
#
# COMPACT_ATOMS: atom_id res chain seq x y z
N MET A 1 -1.71 -52.20 -2.33
CA MET A 1 -1.58 -50.74 -2.09
C MET A 1 -2.37 -50.19 -0.88
N LYS A 2 -2.92 -51.01 0.05
CA LYS A 2 -3.61 -50.50 1.26
C LYS A 2 -2.72 -50.33 2.52
N LYS A 3 -1.52 -50.93 2.55
CA LYS A 3 -0.59 -50.80 3.70
C LYS A 3 0.36 -49.59 3.64
N ILE A 4 0.62 -49.06 2.44
CA ILE A 4 1.49 -47.88 2.25
C ILE A 4 0.74 -46.58 2.57
N LEU A 5 -0.57 -46.52 2.28
CA LEU A 5 -1.41 -45.35 2.58
C LEU A 5 -1.57 -45.09 4.10
N PHE A 6 -1.58 -46.15 4.93
CA PHE A 6 -1.71 -46.05 6.38
C PHE A 6 -0.42 -45.54 7.05
N ILE A 7 0.76 -45.88 6.51
CA ILE A 7 2.05 -45.42 7.03
C ILE A 7 2.26 -43.93 6.72
N VAL A 8 1.85 -43.46 5.53
CA VAL A 8 1.89 -42.03 5.17
C VAL A 8 0.87 -41.20 5.97
N LEU A 9 -0.29 -41.78 6.33
CA LEU A 9 -1.27 -41.14 7.22
C LEU A 9 -0.78 -41.04 8.68
N CYS A 10 -0.04 -42.06 9.17
CA CYS A 10 0.58 -42.02 10.49
C CYS A 10 1.71 -40.97 10.59
N PHE A 11 2.52 -40.78 9.55
CA PHE A 11 3.56 -39.75 9.54
C PHE A 11 3.00 -38.32 9.47
N SER A 12 1.85 -38.11 8.81
CA SER A 12 1.14 -36.83 8.81
C SER A 12 0.41 -36.54 10.13
N LEU A 13 -0.01 -37.56 10.88
CA LEU A 13 -0.58 -37.41 12.23
C LEU A 13 0.50 -37.17 13.30
N ILE A 14 1.70 -37.76 13.16
CA ILE A 14 2.81 -37.57 14.10
C ILE A 14 3.43 -36.15 13.96
N SER A 15 3.55 -35.64 12.72
CA SER A 15 4.04 -34.27 12.46
C SER A 15 3.07 -33.18 12.91
N CYS A 16 1.79 -33.53 13.12
CA CYS A 16 0.76 -32.62 13.64
C CYS A 16 0.63 -32.63 15.17
N SER A 17 1.28 -33.55 15.88
CA SER A 17 1.14 -33.65 17.34
C SER A 17 1.76 -32.44 18.06
N ASN A 18 1.06 -31.92 19.09
CA ASN A 18 1.55 -30.82 19.91
C ASN A 18 2.90 -31.17 20.56
N LEU A 19 3.14 -32.44 20.92
CA LEU A 19 4.42 -32.88 21.49
C LEU A 19 5.60 -32.82 20.48
N TYR A 20 5.36 -33.12 19.20
CA TYR A 20 6.37 -32.94 18.16
C TYR A 20 6.70 -31.46 17.95
N LYS A 21 5.66 -30.62 17.85
CA LYS A 21 5.83 -29.15 17.74
C LYS A 21 6.55 -28.56 18.95
N ALA A 22 6.25 -29.06 20.16
CA ALA A 22 6.97 -28.69 21.37
C ALA A 22 8.46 -29.02 21.27
N GLY A 23 8.81 -30.21 20.76
CA GLY A 23 10.21 -30.58 20.50
C GLY A 23 10.93 -29.58 19.58
N LYS A 24 10.25 -29.13 18.51
CA LYS A 24 10.77 -28.10 17.60
C LYS A 24 10.90 -26.73 18.24
N ALA A 25 9.98 -26.35 19.13
CA ALA A 25 10.08 -25.11 19.89
C ALA A 25 11.32 -25.13 20.80
N TYR A 26 11.56 -26.24 21.50
CA TYR A 26 12.75 -26.43 22.34
C TYR A 26 14.05 -26.32 21.55
N GLU A 27 14.14 -26.98 20.38
CA GLU A 27 15.32 -26.93 19.51
C GLU A 27 15.64 -25.49 19.04
N ARG A 28 14.63 -24.63 18.93
CA ARG A 28 14.77 -23.22 18.53
C ARG A 28 14.97 -22.26 19.71
N GLY A 29 14.94 -22.74 20.96
CA GLY A 29 15.01 -21.91 22.16
C GLY A 29 13.71 -21.21 22.54
N ASP A 30 12.57 -21.54 21.89
CA ASP A 30 11.25 -21.02 22.26
C ASP A 30 10.67 -21.87 23.39
N TYR A 31 11.16 -21.63 24.61
CA TYR A 31 10.84 -22.45 25.77
C TYR A 31 9.43 -22.22 26.31
N VAL A 32 8.88 -21.01 26.16
CA VAL A 32 7.47 -20.73 26.49
C VAL A 32 6.56 -21.60 25.63
N GLN A 33 6.73 -21.57 24.30
CA GLN A 33 5.94 -22.41 23.39
C GLN A 33 6.17 -23.90 23.63
N ASN A 34 7.40 -24.31 23.95
CA ASN A 34 7.68 -25.71 24.30
C ASN A 34 6.83 -26.17 25.49
N VAL A 35 6.82 -25.40 26.58
CA VAL A 35 6.07 -25.74 27.79
C VAL A 35 4.57 -25.75 27.51
N GLU A 36 4.04 -24.70 26.88
CA GLU A 36 2.61 -24.58 26.55
C GLU A 36 2.13 -25.76 25.68
N LEU A 37 2.85 -26.09 24.60
CA LEU A 37 2.49 -27.19 23.71
C LEU A 37 2.62 -28.56 24.37
N THR A 38 3.60 -28.73 25.26
CA THR A 38 3.77 -29.98 26.00
C THR A 38 2.58 -30.24 26.91
N PHE A 39 2.15 -29.24 27.68
CA PHE A 39 0.98 -29.40 28.54
C PHE A 39 -0.32 -29.48 27.78
N LYS A 40 -0.49 -28.68 26.72
CA LYS A 40 -1.65 -28.79 25.82
C LYS A 40 -1.82 -30.22 25.27
N TYR A 41 -0.72 -30.89 24.91
CA TYR A 41 -0.75 -32.28 24.43
C TYR A 41 -1.31 -33.28 25.45
N PHE A 42 -1.05 -33.07 26.74
CA PHE A 42 -1.50 -33.96 27.81
C PHE A 42 -2.90 -33.56 28.32
N ASP A 43 -3.14 -32.27 28.51
CA ASP A 43 -4.43 -31.74 28.99
C ASP A 43 -5.57 -32.02 28.00
N GLU A 44 -5.34 -31.90 26.68
CA GLU A 44 -6.38 -32.19 25.67
C GLU A 44 -6.73 -33.69 25.60
N LYS A 45 -5.77 -34.57 25.92
CA LYS A 45 -5.92 -36.02 25.82
C LYS A 45 -5.14 -36.71 26.95
N PRO A 46 -5.74 -36.82 28.15
CA PRO A 46 -5.18 -37.53 29.31
C PRO A 46 -4.53 -38.88 29.02
N GLU A 47 -5.12 -39.66 28.11
CA GLU A 47 -4.64 -40.97 27.69
C GLU A 47 -3.25 -40.95 27.04
N ASN A 48 -2.84 -39.80 26.48
CA ASN A 48 -1.51 -39.62 25.94
C ASN A 48 -0.44 -39.74 27.03
N PHE A 49 -0.72 -39.25 28.24
CA PHE A 49 0.21 -39.33 29.36
C PHE A 49 0.33 -40.78 29.86
N LYS A 50 -0.81 -41.48 30.00
CA LYS A 50 -0.84 -42.88 30.44
C LYS A 50 -0.09 -43.82 29.49
N LYS A 51 -0.20 -43.57 28.17
CA LYS A 51 0.48 -44.36 27.11
C LYS A 51 1.95 -43.97 26.90
N LEU A 52 2.42 -42.92 27.55
CA LEU A 52 3.78 -42.43 27.38
C LEU A 52 4.78 -43.36 28.08
N LYS A 53 5.76 -43.87 27.34
CA LYS A 53 6.84 -44.71 27.89
C LYS A 53 7.67 -43.93 28.91
N GLU A 54 8.12 -44.60 29.96
CA GLU A 54 8.90 -43.99 31.04
C GLU A 54 10.15 -43.25 30.54
N LYS A 55 10.89 -43.85 29.60
CA LYS A 55 12.04 -43.20 28.94
C LYS A 55 11.69 -41.83 28.34
N LYS A 56 10.48 -41.67 27.78
CA LYS A 56 10.02 -40.39 27.22
C LYS A 56 9.57 -39.41 28.29
N LYS A 57 9.00 -39.87 29.41
CA LYS A 57 8.71 -39.02 30.57
C LYS A 57 9.98 -38.42 31.15
N ILE A 58 11.03 -39.25 31.33
CA ILE A 58 12.35 -38.81 31.79
C ILE A 58 12.96 -37.79 30.81
N GLU A 59 12.87 -38.03 29.49
CA GLU A 59 13.36 -37.08 28.48
C GLU A 59 12.67 -35.71 28.58
N ILE A 60 11.33 -35.70 28.72
CA ILE A 60 10.56 -34.46 28.89
C ILE A 60 10.92 -33.75 30.20
N ASN A 61 11.05 -34.50 31.31
CA ASN A 61 11.47 -33.95 32.60
C ASN A 61 12.85 -33.28 32.51
N ASN A 62 13.82 -33.93 31.85
CA ASN A 62 15.16 -33.38 31.68
C ASN A 62 15.15 -32.11 30.80
N LYS A 63 14.26 -32.04 29.80
CA LYS A 63 14.07 -30.81 29.01
C LYS A 63 13.53 -29.67 29.87
N PHE A 64 12.55 -29.93 30.75
CA PHE A 64 12.09 -28.91 31.71
C PHE A 64 13.19 -28.45 32.65
N LEU A 65 13.99 -29.38 33.20
CA LEU A 65 15.13 -29.03 34.04
C LEU A 65 16.10 -28.08 33.32
N ASN A 66 16.48 -28.42 32.09
CA ASN A 66 17.37 -27.58 31.28
C ASN A 66 16.79 -26.18 31.02
N ILE A 67 15.46 -26.08 30.79
CA ILE A 67 14.78 -24.79 30.62
C ILE A 67 14.91 -23.95 31.89
N PHE A 68 14.66 -24.53 33.06
CA PHE A 68 14.75 -23.80 34.32
C PHE A 68 16.17 -23.40 34.68
N GLU A 69 17.17 -24.26 34.41
CA GLU A 69 18.58 -23.91 34.55
C GLU A 69 19.00 -22.77 33.62
N HIS A 70 18.47 -22.76 32.38
CA HIS A 70 18.69 -21.68 31.43
C HIS A 70 18.18 -20.34 31.97
N TYR A 71 16.92 -20.28 32.40
CA TYR A 71 16.34 -19.05 32.94
C TYR A 71 16.95 -18.63 34.29
N ALA A 72 17.39 -19.58 35.12
CA ALA A 72 18.12 -19.28 36.35
C ALA A 72 19.44 -18.53 36.05
N LYS A 73 20.13 -18.88 34.97
CA LYS A 73 21.32 -18.14 34.51
C LYS A 73 20.95 -16.76 34.00
N LEU A 74 19.93 -16.65 33.14
CA LEU A 74 19.51 -15.36 32.58
C LEU A 74 19.01 -14.37 33.64
N LYS A 75 18.25 -14.85 34.64
CA LYS A 75 17.75 -14.03 35.76
C LYS A 75 18.87 -13.42 36.61
N ASN A 76 20.04 -14.06 36.64
CA ASN A 76 21.23 -13.59 37.33
C ASN A 76 22.27 -12.94 36.38
N SER A 77 21.91 -12.70 35.11
CA SER A 77 22.78 -12.04 34.14
C SER A 77 23.02 -10.58 34.53
N GLU A 78 24.21 -10.06 34.25
CA GLU A 78 24.51 -8.63 34.40
C GLU A 78 23.64 -7.78 33.45
N LYS A 79 23.33 -8.34 32.26
CA LYS A 79 22.52 -7.66 31.25
C LYS A 79 21.07 -7.57 31.70
N LEU A 80 20.54 -6.35 31.72
CA LEU A 80 19.16 -6.10 32.13
C LEU A 80 18.14 -6.64 31.12
N THR A 81 18.51 -6.69 29.83
CA THR A 81 17.72 -7.32 28.76
C THR A 81 17.44 -8.79 29.05
N ASP A 82 18.48 -9.54 29.41
CA ASP A 82 18.40 -10.97 29.73
C ASP A 82 17.54 -11.20 30.97
N ARG A 83 17.72 -10.37 32.00
CA ARG A 83 16.92 -10.43 33.22
C ARG A 83 15.45 -10.14 32.96
N ASN A 84 15.15 -9.12 32.14
CA ASN A 84 13.78 -8.80 31.80
C ASN A 84 13.11 -9.91 30.97
N GLN A 85 13.81 -10.41 29.96
CA GLN A 85 13.37 -11.56 29.16
C GLN A 85 13.07 -12.76 30.05
N ALA A 86 14.01 -13.12 30.93
CA ALA A 86 13.83 -14.25 31.83
C ALA A 86 12.61 -14.10 32.74
N ASN A 87 12.40 -12.92 33.34
CA ASN A 87 11.27 -12.73 34.25
C ASN A 87 9.91 -12.77 33.51
N VAL A 88 9.81 -12.20 32.31
CA VAL A 88 8.59 -12.23 31.49
C VAL A 88 8.29 -13.64 30.97
N GLU A 89 9.29 -14.37 30.50
CA GLU A 89 9.11 -15.74 30.00
C GLU A 89 8.86 -16.75 31.13
N LEU A 90 9.52 -16.60 32.29
CA LEU A 90 9.21 -17.40 33.48
C LEU A 90 7.79 -17.16 33.99
N PHE A 91 7.26 -15.93 33.90
CA PHE A 91 5.85 -15.67 34.22
C PHE A 91 4.92 -16.49 33.31
N GLN A 92 5.16 -16.46 32.00
CA GLN A 92 4.35 -17.21 31.03
C GLN A 92 4.43 -18.73 31.27
N ILE A 93 5.64 -19.25 31.52
CA ILE A 93 5.86 -20.66 31.85
C ILE A 93 5.12 -21.03 33.15
N TYR A 94 5.18 -20.19 34.19
CA TYR A 94 4.46 -20.43 35.42
C TYR A 94 2.95 -20.50 35.19
N ILE A 95 2.38 -19.56 34.42
CA ILE A 95 0.95 -19.55 34.08
C ILE A 95 0.56 -20.85 33.37
N ALA A 96 1.37 -21.34 32.42
CA ALA A 96 1.10 -22.62 31.75
C ALA A 96 1.22 -23.82 32.71
N SER A 97 2.27 -23.86 33.53
CA SER A 97 2.57 -24.97 34.44
C SER A 97 1.56 -25.09 35.58
N ASP A 98 1.25 -24.00 36.28
CA ASP A 98 0.37 -24.02 37.45
C ASP A 98 -1.09 -24.38 37.10
N ASN A 99 -1.43 -24.28 35.82
CA ASN A 99 -2.77 -24.58 35.33
C ASN A 99 -2.87 -25.89 34.56
N SER A 100 -1.80 -26.65 34.36
CA SER A 100 -1.88 -28.00 33.79
C SER A 100 -2.02 -29.06 34.88
N GLU A 101 -2.88 -30.05 34.67
CA GLU A 101 -3.05 -31.18 35.59
C GLU A 101 -1.80 -32.09 35.61
N TYR A 102 -1.08 -32.14 34.49
CA TYR A 102 0.09 -33.00 34.29
C TYR A 102 1.41 -32.32 34.64
N SER A 103 1.43 -31.03 34.96
CA SER A 103 2.67 -30.35 35.33
C SER A 103 3.33 -31.00 36.54
N ARG A 104 2.52 -31.34 37.55
CA ARG A 104 2.98 -31.96 38.79
C ARG A 104 3.39 -33.42 38.64
N GLU A 105 3.22 -34.05 37.48
CA GLU A 105 3.75 -35.38 37.23
C GLU A 105 5.27 -35.36 36.96
N PHE A 106 5.80 -34.22 36.47
CA PHE A 106 7.22 -34.03 36.19
C PHE A 106 7.93 -33.38 37.40
N GLN A 107 9.01 -34.00 37.88
CA GLN A 107 9.76 -33.54 39.05
C GLN A 107 10.26 -32.10 38.89
N ALA A 108 10.87 -31.76 37.74
CA ALA A 108 11.41 -30.43 37.49
C ALA A 108 10.34 -29.33 37.57
N GLN A 109 9.11 -29.63 37.15
CA GLN A 109 7.97 -28.71 37.20
C GLN A 109 7.42 -28.56 38.61
N ARG A 110 7.34 -29.66 39.39
CA ARG A 110 7.00 -29.61 40.82
C ARG A 110 7.96 -28.70 41.57
N ASP A 111 9.26 -28.89 41.37
CA ASP A 111 10.30 -28.12 42.05
C ASP A 111 10.25 -26.63 41.64
N PHE A 112 10.04 -26.36 40.36
CA PHE A 112 9.87 -24.99 39.86
C PHE A 112 8.66 -24.29 40.50
N LEU A 113 7.48 -24.92 40.50
CA LEU A 113 6.26 -24.34 41.08
C LEU A 113 6.38 -24.16 42.60
N ALA A 114 7.01 -25.11 43.30
CA ALA A 114 7.18 -25.05 44.76
C ALA A 114 8.17 -23.97 45.21
N SER A 115 9.21 -23.70 44.40
CA SER A 115 10.26 -22.73 44.71
C SER A 115 9.94 -21.30 44.27
N ASN A 116 8.83 -21.07 43.55
CA ASN A 116 8.51 -19.77 42.97
C ASN A 116 7.11 -19.28 43.37
N ASN A 117 7.04 -18.00 43.73
CA ASN A 117 5.78 -17.28 43.90
C ASN A 117 5.46 -16.47 42.64
N ILE A 118 4.26 -16.65 42.08
CA ILE A 118 3.85 -15.95 40.85
C ILE A 118 3.81 -14.43 41.00
N ARG A 119 3.44 -13.90 42.17
CA ARG A 119 3.44 -12.44 42.41
C ARG A 119 4.86 -11.88 42.40
N ASP A 120 5.83 -12.63 42.91
CA ASP A 120 7.23 -12.21 42.91
C ASP A 120 7.80 -12.20 41.49
N ILE A 121 7.52 -13.25 40.70
CA ILE A 121 7.92 -13.28 39.28
C ILE A 121 7.29 -12.11 38.53
N PHE A 122 5.99 -11.88 38.71
CA PHE A 122 5.26 -10.77 38.10
C PHE A 122 5.87 -9.41 38.43
N ASN A 123 6.09 -9.14 39.72
CA ASN A 123 6.66 -7.88 40.18
C ASN A 123 8.09 -7.67 39.66
N LEU A 124 8.90 -8.74 39.60
CA LEU A 124 10.25 -8.68 39.02
C LEU A 124 10.22 -8.40 37.51
N ALA A 125 9.26 -8.99 36.79
CA ALA A 125 9.08 -8.74 35.36
C ALA A 125 8.77 -7.25 35.10
N LEU A 126 7.80 -6.67 35.81
CA LEU A 126 7.48 -5.24 35.69
C LEU A 126 8.64 -4.34 36.13
N LYS A 127 9.29 -4.66 37.25
CA LYS A 127 10.43 -3.87 37.76
C LYS A 127 11.58 -3.82 36.75
N THR A 128 12.04 -4.97 36.28
CA THR A 128 13.15 -5.04 35.32
C THR A 128 12.78 -4.42 33.98
N ASN A 129 11.51 -4.50 33.57
CA ASN A 129 11.02 -3.84 32.37
C ASN A 129 11.09 -2.32 32.51
N LYS A 130 10.66 -1.78 33.65
CA LYS A 130 10.75 -0.33 33.94
C LYS A 130 12.20 0.15 33.95
N GLU A 131 13.09 -0.57 34.63
CA GLU A 131 14.51 -0.23 34.68
C GLU A 131 15.13 -0.23 33.27
N LEU A 132 14.78 -1.22 32.44
CA LEU A 132 15.27 -1.33 31.07
C LEU A 132 14.72 -0.20 30.19
N PHE A 133 13.45 0.14 30.34
CA PHE A 133 12.81 1.26 29.68
C PHE A 133 13.55 2.56 30.00
N LEU A 134 13.78 2.87 31.27
CA LEU A 134 14.47 4.09 31.69
C LEU A 134 15.88 4.23 31.09
N GLN A 135 16.64 3.14 30.96
CA GLN A 135 17.97 3.16 30.31
C GLN A 135 17.94 3.52 28.81
N ASN A 136 16.77 3.38 28.18
CA ASN A 136 16.56 3.56 26.75
C ASN A 136 15.65 4.75 26.40
N THR A 137 15.33 5.60 27.38
CA THR A 137 14.47 6.79 27.22
C THR A 137 15.25 8.11 27.20
N ASP A 138 16.56 8.04 26.93
CA ASP A 138 17.39 9.23 26.77
C ASP A 138 16.92 10.03 25.55
N ILE A 139 16.67 11.32 25.76
CA ILE A 139 16.20 12.28 24.77
C ILE A 139 17.07 12.33 23.51
N ARG A 140 18.33 11.85 23.53
CA ARG A 140 19.23 11.85 22.37
C ARG A 140 19.22 10.56 21.56
N LYS A 141 18.44 9.54 21.97
CA LYS A 141 18.43 8.22 21.37
C LYS A 141 17.19 7.99 20.51
N ASP A 142 17.27 6.98 19.65
CA ASP A 142 16.11 6.40 18.99
C ASP A 142 15.22 5.71 20.05
N HIS A 143 13.98 6.17 20.18
CA HIS A 143 13.02 5.66 21.15
C HIS A 143 12.27 4.40 20.67
N THR A 144 12.56 3.89 19.47
CA THR A 144 11.95 2.67 18.94
C THR A 144 12.12 1.49 19.90
N TYR A 145 13.32 1.33 20.46
CA TYR A 145 13.58 0.26 21.41
C TYR A 145 12.85 0.47 22.77
N ALA A 146 12.70 1.72 23.21
CA ALA A 146 11.91 2.03 24.41
C ALA A 146 10.44 1.61 24.25
N LEU A 147 9.88 1.79 23.05
CA LEU A 147 8.53 1.36 22.72
C LEU A 147 8.40 -0.18 22.75
N GLU A 148 9.37 -0.89 22.17
CA GLU A 148 9.41 -2.35 22.22
C GLU A 148 9.45 -2.87 23.67
N ILE A 149 10.22 -2.21 24.54
CA ILE A 149 10.30 -2.57 25.96
C ILE A 149 8.94 -2.38 26.64
N ILE A 150 8.23 -1.26 26.41
CA ILE A 150 6.87 -1.06 26.95
C ILE A 150 5.95 -2.19 26.51
N ASP A 151 6.00 -2.57 25.24
CA ASP A 151 5.10 -3.57 24.69
C ASP A 151 5.48 -5.01 25.07
N TYR A 152 6.73 -5.27 25.45
CA TYR A 152 7.18 -6.62 25.77
C TYR A 152 6.38 -7.29 26.91
N VAL A 153 5.90 -6.51 27.89
CA VAL A 153 5.06 -7.04 28.98
C VAL A 153 3.66 -7.49 28.52
N ILE A 154 3.23 -7.16 27.29
CA ILE A 154 1.97 -7.67 26.71
C ILE A 154 1.98 -9.20 26.61
N ASN A 155 3.16 -9.82 26.52
CA ASN A 155 3.29 -11.28 26.47
C ASN A 155 2.75 -11.95 27.75
N MET A 156 2.82 -11.27 28.89
CA MET A 156 2.22 -11.73 30.15
C MET A 156 0.68 -11.65 30.12
N ASP A 157 0.10 -10.61 29.51
CA ASP A 157 -1.36 -10.52 29.34
C ASP A 157 -1.85 -11.59 28.35
N ASN A 158 -1.11 -11.77 27.25
CA ASN A 158 -1.40 -12.79 26.23
C ASN A 158 -1.40 -14.21 26.81
N SER A 159 -0.46 -14.55 27.72
CA SER A 159 -0.45 -15.87 28.36
C SER A 159 -1.67 -16.09 29.26
N ILE A 160 -2.10 -15.06 29.99
CA ILE A 160 -3.35 -15.12 30.77
C ILE A 160 -4.56 -15.26 29.84
N GLY A 161 -4.58 -14.55 28.70
CA GLY A 161 -5.61 -14.68 27.66
C GLY A 161 -5.73 -16.11 27.12
N ARG A 162 -4.61 -16.70 26.68
CA ARG A 162 -4.55 -18.09 26.21
C ARG A 162 -5.02 -19.08 27.27
N LEU A 163 -4.69 -18.84 28.53
CA LEU A 163 -5.17 -19.67 29.63
C LEU A 163 -6.70 -19.59 29.76
N ALA A 164 -7.27 -18.38 29.78
CA ALA A 164 -8.71 -18.18 29.89
C ALA A 164 -9.50 -18.85 28.75
N GLU A 165 -8.94 -18.86 27.53
CA GLU A 165 -9.53 -19.56 26.38
C GLU A 165 -9.47 -21.09 26.50
N SER A 166 -8.37 -21.63 27.04
CA SER A 166 -8.15 -23.08 27.15
C SER A 166 -8.80 -23.71 28.37
N LYS A 167 -9.06 -22.93 29.43
CA LYS A 167 -9.67 -23.40 30.68
C LYS A 167 -10.77 -22.43 31.15
N PRO A 168 -12.00 -22.59 30.64
CA PRO A 168 -13.12 -21.72 31.03
C PRO A 168 -13.53 -21.90 32.50
N ASP A 169 -13.29 -23.07 33.10
CA ASP A 169 -13.68 -23.42 34.48
C ASP A 169 -12.56 -23.13 35.51
N LEU A 170 -11.86 -22.00 35.38
CA LEU A 170 -10.86 -21.57 36.36
C LEU A 170 -11.53 -21.25 37.71
N ASP A 171 -10.83 -21.57 38.80
CA ASP A 171 -11.26 -21.17 40.15
C ASP A 171 -11.35 -19.64 40.27
N ASN A 172 -12.36 -19.16 41.01
CA ASN A 172 -12.64 -17.74 41.19
C ASN A 172 -11.43 -16.96 41.73
N SER A 173 -10.63 -17.55 42.62
CA SER A 173 -9.43 -16.89 43.17
C SER A 173 -8.35 -16.68 42.10
N LYS A 174 -8.23 -17.61 41.15
CA LYS A 174 -7.31 -17.50 40.02
C LYS A 174 -7.79 -16.45 39.02
N ILE A 175 -9.09 -16.42 38.74
CA ILE A 175 -9.72 -15.40 37.90
C ILE A 175 -9.46 -14.00 38.47
N GLU A 176 -9.68 -13.81 39.77
CA GLU A 176 -9.44 -12.53 40.44
C GLU A 176 -7.96 -12.12 40.39
N LEU A 177 -7.05 -13.05 40.71
CA LEU A 177 -5.60 -12.82 40.64
C LEU A 177 -5.15 -12.40 39.24
N TYR A 178 -5.58 -13.14 38.22
CA TYR A 178 -5.20 -12.88 36.84
C TYR A 178 -5.81 -11.59 36.29
N SER A 179 -7.05 -11.28 36.67
CA SER A 179 -7.66 -9.99 36.37
C SER A 179 -6.87 -8.83 36.98
N SER A 180 -6.39 -8.99 38.23
CA SER A 180 -5.49 -8.03 38.87
C SER A 180 -4.18 -7.87 38.10
N PHE A 181 -3.56 -8.96 37.63
CA PHE A 181 -2.34 -8.87 36.83
C PHE A 181 -2.58 -8.15 35.50
N LYS A 182 -3.66 -8.46 34.78
CA LYS A 182 -4.01 -7.76 33.53
C LYS A 182 -4.15 -6.25 33.73
N LYS A 183 -4.81 -5.84 34.82
CA LYS A 183 -4.96 -4.42 35.17
C LYS A 183 -3.61 -3.74 35.45
N GLU A 184 -2.73 -4.38 36.21
CA GLU A 184 -1.40 -3.83 36.51
C GLU A 184 -0.48 -3.81 35.27
N ILE A 185 -0.54 -4.80 34.38
CA ILE A 185 0.18 -4.79 33.08
C ILE A 185 -0.30 -3.61 32.24
N ALA A 186 -1.62 -3.44 32.11
CA ALA A 186 -2.21 -2.34 31.36
C ALA A 186 -1.75 -0.98 31.91
N LYS A 187 -1.80 -0.80 33.24
CA LYS A 187 -1.33 0.41 33.93
C LYS A 187 0.16 0.67 33.67
N HIS A 188 1.00 -0.35 33.82
CA HIS A 188 2.45 -0.26 33.57
C HIS A 188 2.74 0.21 32.15
N ARG A 189 2.04 -0.35 31.15
CA ARG A 189 2.20 0.06 29.75
C ARG A 189 1.76 1.50 29.50
N ALA A 190 0.60 1.89 30.02
CA ALA A 190 0.09 3.23 29.86
C ALA A 190 1.00 4.27 30.53
N ASP A 191 1.57 3.95 31.69
CA ASP A 191 2.58 4.80 32.34
C ASP A 191 3.86 4.92 31.51
N GLY A 192 4.35 3.83 30.92
CA GLY A 192 5.50 3.86 30.01
C GLY A 192 5.25 4.75 28.78
N TYR A 193 4.06 4.67 28.18
CA TYR A 193 3.70 5.55 27.05
C TYR A 193 3.65 7.02 27.46
N ILE A 194 3.10 7.35 28.63
CA ILE A 194 3.08 8.74 29.14
C ILE A 194 4.51 9.25 29.36
N GLU A 195 5.36 8.44 30.01
CA GLU A 195 6.73 8.83 30.31
C GLU A 195 7.55 9.06 29.04
N LEU A 196 7.36 8.22 28.01
CA LEU A 196 7.99 8.43 26.71
C LEU A 196 7.43 9.66 25.98
N ALA A 197 6.10 9.87 26.04
CA ALA A 197 5.47 11.05 25.45
C ALA A 197 5.99 12.35 26.07
N ASP A 198 6.20 12.38 27.39
CA ASP A 198 6.77 13.54 28.09
C ASP A 198 8.21 13.84 27.62
N VAL A 199 9.02 12.82 27.37
CA VAL A 199 10.39 12.97 26.84
C VAL A 199 10.35 13.53 25.41
N GLU A 200 9.49 12.99 24.55
CA GLU A 200 9.36 13.43 23.16
C GLU A 200 8.77 14.83 23.04
N ALA A 201 7.77 15.16 23.86
CA ALA A 201 7.19 16.50 23.89
C ALA A 201 8.25 17.56 24.26
N LYS A 202 9.18 17.23 25.17
CA LYS A 202 10.30 18.11 25.57
C LYS A 202 11.33 18.33 24.47
N GLN A 203 11.48 17.43 23.51
CA GLN A 203 12.34 17.69 22.34
C GLN A 203 11.81 18.85 21.49
N GLY A 204 10.49 19.07 21.48
CA GLY A 204 9.86 20.25 20.86
C GLY A 204 9.84 20.28 19.34
N SER A 205 10.58 19.40 18.64
CA SER A 205 10.48 19.23 17.19
C SER A 205 9.09 18.68 16.81
N ASN A 206 8.54 19.11 15.67
CA ASN A 206 7.19 18.72 15.28
C ASN A 206 7.03 17.19 15.12
N GLN A 207 8.07 16.51 14.64
CA GLN A 207 8.08 15.04 14.55
C GLN A 207 7.87 14.40 15.93
N TYR A 208 8.58 14.89 16.95
CA TYR A 208 8.47 14.36 18.30
C TYR A 208 7.15 14.78 18.97
N LEU A 209 6.62 15.97 18.68
CA LEU A 209 5.28 16.34 19.14
C LEU A 209 4.20 15.41 18.56
N ARG A 210 4.28 15.04 17.27
CA ARG A 210 3.36 14.07 16.66
C ARG A 210 3.51 12.67 17.26
N SER A 211 4.73 12.27 17.58
CA SER A 211 4.99 10.99 18.26
C SER A 211 4.43 10.99 19.69
N ALA A 212 4.70 12.05 20.47
CA ALA A 212 4.15 12.26 21.80
C ALA A 212 2.62 12.28 21.80
N GLN A 213 2.00 12.94 20.82
CA GLN A 213 0.54 12.90 20.61
C GLN A 213 0.04 11.46 20.52
N ASN A 214 0.62 10.64 19.65
CA ASN A 214 0.22 9.24 19.49
C ASN A 214 0.40 8.42 20.78
N LEU A 215 1.50 8.65 21.51
CA LEU A 215 1.77 7.96 22.78
C LEU A 215 0.77 8.33 23.88
N TYR A 216 0.44 9.61 24.05
CA TYR A 216 -0.62 10.02 24.99
C TYR A 216 -1.99 9.43 24.61
N TYR A 217 -2.29 9.32 23.31
CA TYR A 217 -3.52 8.68 22.83
C TYR A 217 -3.57 7.19 23.22
N LYS A 218 -2.49 6.43 22.97
CA LYS A 218 -2.39 5.01 23.37
C LYS A 218 -2.56 4.83 24.88
N ALA A 219 -1.92 5.69 25.68
CA ALA A 219 -2.08 5.67 27.14
C ALA A 219 -3.53 5.92 27.56
N ASN A 220 -4.19 6.89 26.93
CA ASN A 220 -5.59 7.20 27.18
C ASN A 220 -6.53 6.04 26.81
N GLU A 221 -6.31 5.38 25.66
CA GLU A 221 -7.11 4.21 25.27
C GLU A 221 -7.03 3.09 26.31
N ILE A 222 -5.83 2.81 26.82
CA ILE A 222 -5.64 1.81 27.87
C ILE A 222 -6.33 2.25 29.16
N TYR A 223 -6.06 3.47 29.63
CA TYR A 223 -6.62 3.94 30.90
C TYR A 223 -8.14 4.02 30.87
N SER A 224 -8.74 4.49 29.77
CA SER A 224 -10.20 4.62 29.62
C SER A 224 -10.96 3.31 29.88
N ARG A 225 -10.32 2.15 29.64
CA ARG A 225 -10.90 0.82 29.87
C ARG A 225 -10.85 0.38 31.34
N TYR A 226 -9.90 0.90 32.12
CA TYR A 226 -9.63 0.43 33.48
C TYR A 226 -9.96 1.48 34.56
N GLN A 227 -9.93 2.78 34.23
CA GLN A 227 -10.23 3.90 35.12
C GLN A 227 -10.67 5.15 34.34
N SER A 228 -11.70 5.85 34.80
CA SER A 228 -12.02 7.19 34.31
C SER A 228 -10.99 8.21 34.84
N ASN A 229 -10.09 8.67 33.97
CA ASN A 229 -9.31 9.92 34.13
C ASN A 229 -8.05 9.91 35.05
N TYR A 230 -7.16 8.92 34.91
CA TYR A 230 -6.05 8.73 35.88
C TYR A 230 -4.90 9.76 35.82
N ARG A 231 -4.54 10.35 34.67
CA ARG A 231 -3.33 11.22 34.56
C ARG A 231 -3.40 12.37 33.52
N ASN A 232 -4.58 12.93 33.24
CA ASN A 232 -4.74 13.99 32.24
C ASN A 232 -4.18 13.65 30.84
N SER A 233 -3.96 12.36 30.51
CA SER A 233 -3.32 11.94 29.25
C SER A 233 -4.08 12.43 28.02
N TYR A 234 -5.42 12.46 28.08
CA TYR A 234 -6.23 13.05 27.03
C TYR A 234 -6.03 14.56 26.89
N SER A 235 -5.94 15.29 28.01
CA SER A 235 -5.62 16.72 27.98
C SER A 235 -4.22 16.97 27.42
N ASN A 236 -3.23 16.14 27.77
CA ASN A 236 -1.87 16.24 27.23
C ASN A 236 -1.83 15.90 25.73
N TYR A 237 -2.60 14.90 25.30
CA TYR A 237 -2.83 14.60 23.88
C TYR A 237 -3.36 15.83 23.12
N GLU A 238 -4.43 16.46 23.61
CA GLU A 238 -5.02 17.65 22.97
C GLU A 238 -4.02 18.83 22.96
N ASN A 239 -3.30 19.04 24.07
CA ASN A 239 -2.30 20.13 24.18
C ASN A 239 -1.14 19.94 23.19
N VAL A 240 -0.55 18.74 23.14
CA VAL A 240 0.57 18.44 22.22
C VAL A 240 0.10 18.44 20.76
N LYS A 241 -1.09 17.91 20.48
CA LYS A 241 -1.72 18.01 19.17
C LYS A 241 -1.86 19.47 18.75
N HIS A 242 -2.41 20.32 19.62
CA HIS A 242 -2.58 21.73 19.34
C HIS A 242 -1.25 22.43 19.05
N GLN A 243 -0.20 22.14 19.83
CA GLN A 243 1.13 22.68 19.59
C GLN A 243 1.72 22.21 18.24
N ALA A 244 1.54 20.94 17.89
CA ALA A 244 1.99 20.41 16.61
C ALA A 244 1.22 21.04 15.43
N ASP A 245 -0.10 21.16 15.56
CA ASP A 245 -0.97 21.82 14.57
C ASP A 245 -0.58 23.30 14.39
N LEU A 246 -0.25 24.01 15.49
CA LEU A 246 0.27 25.38 15.43
C LEU A 246 1.62 25.46 14.72
N ASN A 247 2.53 24.52 14.96
CA ASN A 247 3.85 24.48 14.30
C ASN A 247 3.70 24.23 12.80
N ASP A 248 2.87 23.27 12.40
CA ASP A 248 2.58 22.97 10.99
C ASP A 248 1.88 24.14 10.29
N ALA A 249 0.93 24.80 10.96
CA ALA A 249 0.31 26.02 10.46
C ALA A 249 1.33 27.16 10.28
N ALA A 250 2.24 27.34 11.25
CA ALA A 250 3.28 28.37 11.20
C ALA A 250 4.30 28.15 10.08
N ASP A 251 4.75 26.91 9.87
CA ASP A 251 5.68 26.55 8.81
C ASP A 251 5.04 26.76 7.42
N ASN A 252 3.84 26.24 7.21
CA ASN A 252 3.10 26.45 5.96
C ASN A 252 2.81 27.93 5.71
N TYR A 253 2.39 28.67 6.72
CA TYR A 253 2.23 30.12 6.60
C TYR A 253 3.52 30.82 6.19
N SER A 254 4.66 30.45 6.79
CA SER A 254 5.97 31.04 6.48
C SER A 254 6.41 30.73 5.04
N LYS A 255 6.20 29.50 4.57
CA LYS A 255 6.41 29.10 3.16
C LYS A 255 5.52 29.90 2.22
N GLY A 256 4.23 30.03 2.55
CA GLY A 256 3.27 30.83 1.78
C GLY A 256 3.67 32.30 1.69
N MET A 257 4.11 32.90 2.81
CA MET A 257 4.59 34.28 2.84
C MET A 257 5.88 34.48 2.03
N LYS A 258 6.79 33.49 2.03
CA LYS A 258 7.99 33.53 1.20
C LYS A 258 7.64 33.55 -0.29
N GLU A 259 6.74 32.69 -0.73
CA GLU A 259 6.27 32.69 -2.13
C GLU A 259 5.53 33.99 -2.48
N TYR A 260 4.64 34.45 -1.60
CA TYR A 260 3.87 35.69 -1.79
C TYR A 260 4.76 36.92 -1.97
N ARG A 261 5.76 37.09 -1.10
CA ARG A 261 6.69 38.25 -1.15
C ARG A 261 7.58 38.21 -2.39
N ASN A 262 7.94 37.02 -2.85
CA ASN A 262 8.80 36.81 -4.01
C ASN A 262 8.02 36.68 -5.33
N ALA A 263 6.70 36.88 -5.31
CA ALA A 263 5.84 36.62 -6.44
C ALA A 263 6.06 37.63 -7.58
N GLY A 264 6.22 38.93 -7.27
CA GLY A 264 6.28 39.97 -8.30
C GLY A 264 5.06 39.89 -9.23
N SER A 265 5.29 39.69 -10.53
CA SER A 265 4.23 39.45 -11.53
C SER A 265 3.96 37.96 -11.82
N SER A 266 4.60 37.02 -11.12
CA SER A 266 4.42 35.58 -11.36
C SER A 266 3.12 35.07 -10.75
N LYS A 267 2.22 34.59 -11.61
CA LYS A 267 0.97 33.95 -11.19
C LYS A 267 1.26 32.59 -10.51
N ALA A 268 2.24 31.84 -10.99
CA ALA A 268 2.66 30.55 -10.42
C ALA A 268 3.06 30.66 -8.95
N LYS A 269 3.84 31.66 -8.57
CA LYS A 269 4.23 31.89 -7.16
C LYS A 269 3.05 32.27 -6.28
N TYR A 270 2.10 33.08 -6.79
CA TYR A 270 0.86 33.35 -6.08
C TYR A 270 0.01 32.08 -5.88
N ARG A 271 -0.05 31.17 -6.86
CA ARG A 271 -0.71 29.86 -6.69
C ARG A 271 -0.01 28.99 -5.64
N ALA A 272 1.33 28.96 -5.64
CA ALA A 272 2.10 28.25 -4.61
C ALA A 272 1.85 28.83 -3.20
N ALA A 273 1.84 30.16 -3.07
CA ALA A 273 1.47 30.82 -1.82
C ALA A 273 0.03 30.45 -1.38
N ASN A 274 -0.94 30.48 -2.30
CA ASN A 274 -2.32 30.08 -2.04
C ASN A 274 -2.40 28.64 -1.49
N TYR A 275 -1.68 27.71 -2.12
CA TYR A 275 -1.59 26.32 -1.66
C TYR A 275 -1.10 26.25 -0.21
N TYR A 276 0.02 26.87 0.11
CA TYR A 276 0.56 26.82 1.48
C TYR A 276 -0.35 27.48 2.52
N PHE A 277 -1.06 28.55 2.17
CA PHE A 277 -2.06 29.12 3.08
C PHE A 277 -3.25 28.18 3.31
N ARG A 278 -3.68 27.40 2.31
CA ARG A 278 -4.69 26.34 2.51
C ARG A 278 -4.16 25.24 3.41
N GLU A 279 -2.91 24.81 3.21
CA GLU A 279 -2.28 23.82 4.09
C GLU A 279 -2.20 24.30 5.54
N ALA A 280 -1.89 25.58 5.78
CA ALA A 280 -1.91 26.14 7.13
C ALA A 280 -3.32 26.06 7.77
N GLN A 281 -4.38 26.34 6.99
CA GLN A 281 -5.76 26.29 7.47
C GLN A 281 -6.28 24.87 7.75
N LYS A 282 -5.67 23.83 7.17
CA LYS A 282 -6.00 22.43 7.51
C LYS A 282 -5.67 22.11 8.97
N TYR A 283 -4.61 22.73 9.51
CA TYR A 283 -4.19 22.51 10.90
C TYR A 283 -4.86 23.49 11.85
N ILE A 284 -4.85 24.79 11.54
CA ILE A 284 -5.45 25.84 12.36
C ILE A 284 -6.31 26.74 11.48
N SER A 285 -7.63 26.62 11.64
CA SER A 285 -8.59 27.46 10.93
C SER A 285 -8.31 28.94 11.19
N ASN A 286 -8.37 29.77 10.15
CA ASN A 286 -8.13 31.21 10.25
C ASN A 286 -6.78 31.56 10.90
N TYR A 287 -5.73 30.74 10.71
CA TYR A 287 -4.40 31.06 11.22
C TYR A 287 -3.93 32.41 10.67
N LYS A 288 -3.73 33.39 11.56
CA LYS A 288 -3.37 34.78 11.22
C LYS A 288 -4.34 35.39 10.18
N ASP A 289 -3.82 35.94 9.09
CA ASP A 289 -4.55 36.62 8.02
C ASP A 289 -4.76 35.74 6.77
N THR A 290 -4.66 34.40 6.92
CA THR A 290 -4.76 33.45 5.80
C THR A 290 -6.03 33.61 4.97
N ASN A 291 -7.19 33.96 5.55
CA ASN A 291 -8.42 34.19 4.77
C ASN A 291 -8.27 35.31 3.72
N LYS A 292 -7.67 36.43 4.15
CA LYS A 292 -7.40 37.58 3.27
C LYS A 292 -6.38 37.18 2.20
N LEU A 293 -5.28 36.56 2.62
CA LEU A 293 -4.20 36.14 1.73
C LEU A 293 -4.68 35.11 0.70
N LEU A 294 -5.57 34.19 1.07
CA LEU A 294 -6.18 33.23 0.15
C LEU A 294 -6.99 33.91 -0.95
N SER A 295 -7.78 34.93 -0.60
CA SER A 295 -8.52 35.71 -1.60
C SER A 295 -7.57 36.46 -2.53
N GLU A 296 -6.59 37.17 -1.99
CA GLU A 296 -5.62 37.94 -2.78
C GLU A 296 -4.78 37.07 -3.71
N THR A 297 -4.27 35.95 -3.19
CA THR A 297 -3.45 35.03 -3.99
C THR A 297 -4.26 34.28 -5.02
N LYS A 298 -5.55 34.01 -4.76
CA LYS A 298 -6.46 33.46 -5.78
C LYS A 298 -6.67 34.46 -6.91
N ASP A 299 -6.96 35.71 -6.56
CA ASP A 299 -7.19 36.79 -7.53
C ASP A 299 -5.96 37.06 -8.41
N LYS A 300 -4.77 37.11 -7.81
CA LYS A 300 -3.52 37.37 -8.53
C LYS A 300 -2.98 36.13 -9.27
N GLY A 301 -3.10 34.95 -8.66
CA GLY A 301 -2.44 33.72 -9.14
C GLY A 301 -3.24 32.91 -10.15
N TYR A 302 -4.57 33.00 -10.16
CA TYR A 302 -5.39 32.17 -11.04
C TYR A 302 -5.83 32.96 -12.28
N PHE A 303 -5.88 32.29 -13.43
CA PHE A 303 -6.37 32.87 -14.67
C PHE A 303 -7.89 32.99 -14.65
N LYS A 304 -8.39 34.19 -14.87
CA LYS A 304 -9.80 34.45 -15.14
C LYS A 304 -10.06 34.20 -16.63
N TYR A 305 -10.77 33.13 -16.98
CA TYR A 305 -10.94 32.76 -18.39
C TYR A 305 -12.38 32.74 -18.87
N SER A 306 -12.57 32.93 -20.17
CA SER A 306 -13.83 32.68 -20.88
C SER A 306 -13.61 31.57 -21.88
N LEU A 307 -14.57 30.65 -21.99
CA LEU A 307 -14.51 29.50 -22.88
C LEU A 307 -15.70 29.53 -23.86
N SER A 308 -15.38 29.51 -25.15
CA SER A 308 -16.36 29.35 -26.23
C SER A 308 -16.06 28.05 -26.98
N SER A 309 -17.03 27.14 -27.06
CA SER A 309 -16.84 25.86 -27.73
C SER A 309 -18.13 25.35 -28.37
N ASN A 310 -18.02 24.74 -29.55
CA ASN A 310 -19.13 24.01 -30.19
C ASN A 310 -19.20 22.53 -29.75
N ASN A 311 -18.35 22.09 -28.82
CA ASN A 311 -18.28 20.72 -28.33
C ASN A 311 -18.26 20.67 -26.80
N SER A 312 -19.29 20.06 -26.19
CA SER A 312 -19.46 19.98 -24.74
C SER A 312 -18.39 19.12 -24.05
N ASP A 313 -17.99 18.01 -24.65
CA ASP A 313 -16.99 17.09 -24.08
C ASP A 313 -15.63 17.79 -23.97
N ILE A 314 -15.23 18.49 -25.03
CA ILE A 314 -14.00 19.28 -25.04
C ILE A 314 -14.11 20.46 -24.07
N SER A 315 -15.29 21.06 -23.93
CA SER A 315 -15.51 22.14 -22.95
C SER A 315 -15.26 21.67 -21.51
N SER A 316 -15.83 20.52 -21.13
CA SER A 316 -15.58 19.91 -19.82
C SER A 316 -14.09 19.64 -19.63
N ARG A 317 -13.45 19.05 -20.65
CA ARG A 317 -12.03 18.71 -20.61
C ARG A 317 -11.11 19.92 -20.42
N ILE A 318 -11.43 21.06 -21.04
CA ILE A 318 -10.69 22.31 -20.86
C ILE A 318 -10.89 22.84 -19.43
N ASN A 319 -12.13 22.86 -18.94
CA ASN A 319 -12.43 23.32 -17.58
C ASN A 319 -11.70 22.46 -16.53
N ASP A 320 -11.69 21.14 -16.71
CA ASP A 320 -11.01 20.22 -15.80
C ASP A 320 -9.50 20.49 -15.75
N ALA A 321 -8.85 20.67 -16.91
CA ALA A 321 -7.42 21.00 -16.94
C ALA A 321 -7.11 22.38 -16.36
N MET A 322 -7.98 23.36 -16.59
CA MET A 322 -7.81 24.73 -16.08
C MET A 322 -8.09 24.86 -14.59
N SER A 323 -8.87 23.95 -13.98
CA SER A 323 -9.33 24.05 -12.57
C SER A 323 -8.24 24.30 -11.53
N SER A 324 -7.01 23.81 -11.79
CA SER A 324 -5.85 23.99 -10.91
C SER A 324 -5.16 25.34 -11.04
N ILE A 325 -5.40 26.09 -12.13
CA ILE A 325 -4.71 27.33 -12.46
C ILE A 325 -5.62 28.50 -12.83
N GLY A 326 -6.92 28.28 -12.95
CA GLY A 326 -7.86 29.28 -13.41
C GLY A 326 -9.31 28.93 -13.07
N TYR A 327 -10.19 29.89 -13.30
CA TYR A 327 -11.63 29.72 -13.15
C TYR A 327 -12.37 30.56 -14.20
N SER A 328 -13.53 30.06 -14.64
CA SER A 328 -14.30 30.73 -15.67
C SER A 328 -15.07 31.94 -15.13
N VAL A 329 -15.08 33.04 -15.88
CA VAL A 329 -15.81 34.27 -15.56
C VAL A 329 -16.40 34.90 -16.82
N SER A 330 -17.43 35.74 -16.64
CA SER A 330 -18.03 36.55 -17.71
C SER A 330 -17.46 37.96 -17.82
N ASN A 331 -16.79 38.47 -16.78
CA ASN A 331 -16.22 39.82 -16.71
C ASN A 331 -14.78 39.77 -16.18
N GLY A 332 -13.93 40.70 -16.61
CA GLY A 332 -12.53 40.76 -16.18
C GLY A 332 -11.68 39.59 -16.71
N ILE A 333 -11.94 39.17 -17.94
CA ILE A 333 -11.30 38.02 -18.60
C ILE A 333 -9.83 38.36 -18.91
N GLU A 334 -8.93 37.47 -18.49
CA GLU A 334 -7.49 37.51 -18.77
C GLU A 334 -7.09 36.55 -19.90
N LEU A 335 -7.86 35.49 -20.11
CA LEU A 335 -7.60 34.44 -21.09
C LEU A 335 -8.89 34.02 -21.81
N PHE A 336 -8.90 34.16 -23.13
CA PHE A 336 -9.96 33.68 -24.01
C PHE A 336 -9.58 32.33 -24.56
N ILE A 337 -10.42 31.32 -24.34
CA ILE A 337 -10.25 29.97 -24.85
C ILE A 337 -11.36 29.68 -25.86
N GLU A 338 -10.98 29.23 -27.05
CA GLU A 338 -11.90 28.89 -28.12
C GLU A 338 -11.58 27.49 -28.66
N TYR A 339 -12.62 26.66 -28.78
CA TYR A 339 -12.53 25.40 -29.49
C TYR A 339 -13.64 25.29 -30.54
N LYS A 340 -13.28 24.96 -31.78
CA LYS A 340 -14.24 24.66 -32.83
C LYS A 340 -13.75 23.49 -33.65
N ASN A 341 -14.55 22.46 -33.84
CA ASN A 341 -14.32 21.49 -34.91
C ASN A 341 -15.33 21.69 -36.06
N GLY A 342 -14.86 21.48 -37.29
CA GLY A 342 -15.68 21.50 -38.49
C GLY A 342 -16.38 20.16 -38.73
N GLU A 343 -17.09 20.10 -39.85
CA GLU A 343 -17.78 18.89 -40.32
C GLU A 343 -16.77 17.83 -40.79
N TYR A 344 -17.18 16.56 -40.70
CA TYR A 344 -16.41 15.44 -41.20
C TYR A 344 -16.48 15.34 -42.72
N SER A 345 -15.32 15.22 -43.38
CA SER A 345 -15.20 14.98 -44.81
C SER A 345 -14.68 13.58 -45.07
N TYR A 346 -15.38 12.81 -45.91
CA TYR A 346 -14.96 11.49 -46.39
C TYR A 346 -14.72 11.53 -47.90
N ASN A 347 -13.53 11.14 -48.32
CA ASN A 347 -13.15 11.05 -49.71
C ASN A 347 -12.67 9.63 -50.04
N THR A 348 -13.11 9.10 -51.18
CA THR A 348 -12.65 7.82 -51.71
C THR A 348 -12.10 7.99 -53.10
N SER A 349 -10.96 7.37 -53.37
CA SER A 349 -10.39 7.31 -54.71
C SER A 349 -9.97 5.88 -55.05
N SER A 350 -10.01 5.53 -56.33
CA SER A 350 -9.56 4.24 -56.82
C SER A 350 -8.65 4.40 -58.02
N ASN A 351 -7.51 3.71 -58.01
CA ASN A 351 -6.60 3.65 -59.14
C ASN A 351 -6.38 2.20 -59.55
N THR A 352 -6.46 1.92 -60.85
CA THR A 352 -6.29 0.58 -61.40
C THR A 352 -5.08 0.54 -62.33
N ASN A 353 -4.12 -0.32 -62.01
CA ASN A 353 -2.98 -0.60 -62.87
C ASN A 353 -3.12 -2.00 -63.49
N THR A 354 -2.69 -2.15 -64.74
CA THR A 354 -2.77 -3.41 -65.48
C THR A 354 -1.38 -3.78 -65.99
N GLU A 355 -0.93 -4.99 -65.67
CA GLU A 355 0.37 -5.54 -66.05
C GLU A 355 0.14 -6.79 -66.91
N GLN A 356 0.79 -6.85 -68.08
CA GLN A 356 0.83 -8.07 -68.89
C GLN A 356 1.88 -9.03 -68.33
N MET A 357 1.47 -10.26 -68.06
CA MET A 357 2.26 -11.30 -67.41
C MET A 357 2.49 -12.46 -68.37
N ARG A 358 3.70 -13.01 -68.35
CA ARG A 358 4.09 -14.20 -69.10
C ARG A 358 4.76 -15.20 -68.17
N LYS A 359 4.33 -16.46 -68.21
CA LYS A 359 4.96 -17.55 -67.46
C LYS A 359 5.14 -18.77 -68.35
N GLU A 360 6.37 -19.28 -68.37
CA GLU A 360 6.69 -20.56 -68.99
C GLU A 360 6.64 -21.66 -67.93
N VAL A 361 5.92 -22.75 -68.23
CA VAL A 361 5.84 -23.93 -67.37
C VAL A 361 6.18 -25.15 -68.21
N GLN A 362 7.10 -25.97 -67.72
CA GLN A 362 7.39 -27.27 -68.32
C GLN A 362 6.23 -28.22 -68.02
N THR A 363 5.57 -28.72 -69.07
CA THR A 363 4.41 -29.61 -68.96
C THR A 363 4.76 -31.08 -69.19
N GLY A 364 6.00 -31.37 -69.60
CA GLY A 364 6.49 -32.72 -69.84
C GLY A 364 7.87 -32.74 -70.50
N THR A 365 8.24 -33.88 -71.05
CA THR A 365 9.50 -34.10 -71.78
C THR A 365 9.17 -34.87 -73.05
N ASP A 366 9.71 -34.46 -74.20
CA ASP A 366 9.48 -35.13 -75.47
C ASP A 366 10.22 -36.49 -75.56
N SER A 367 9.97 -37.23 -76.65
CA SER A 367 10.58 -38.54 -76.89
C SER A 367 12.11 -38.51 -77.06
N THR A 368 12.73 -37.33 -77.06
CA THR A 368 14.19 -37.13 -77.14
C THR A 368 14.80 -36.65 -75.82
N GLY A 369 14.00 -36.53 -74.75
CA GLY A 369 14.47 -36.07 -73.44
C GLY A 369 14.47 -34.54 -73.28
N LYS A 370 13.94 -33.76 -74.25
CA LYS A 370 13.88 -32.30 -74.14
C LYS A 370 12.58 -31.82 -73.46
N PRO A 371 12.63 -30.76 -72.64
CA PRO A 371 11.45 -30.24 -71.95
C PRO A 371 10.42 -29.66 -72.93
N ILE A 372 9.16 -30.04 -72.77
CA ILE A 372 8.03 -29.40 -73.47
C ILE A 372 7.58 -28.20 -72.62
N ILE A 373 7.70 -26.99 -73.17
CA ILE A 373 7.37 -25.74 -72.48
C ILE A 373 6.02 -25.22 -73.00
N LYS A 374 5.06 -25.02 -72.09
CA LYS A 374 3.84 -24.26 -72.38
C LYS A 374 3.99 -22.82 -71.89
N VAL A 375 3.70 -21.87 -72.77
CA VAL A 375 3.71 -20.43 -72.46
C VAL A 375 2.30 -20.00 -72.09
N PHE A 376 2.16 -19.41 -70.91
CA PHE A 376 0.92 -18.83 -70.39
C PHE A 376 1.04 -17.30 -70.43
N ASN A 377 0.10 -16.64 -71.11
CA ASN A 377 0.00 -15.19 -71.13
C ASN A 377 -1.29 -14.78 -70.44
N PHE A 378 -1.17 -13.97 -69.39
CA PHE A 378 -2.29 -13.54 -68.56
C PHE A 378 -2.06 -12.10 -68.10
N THR A 379 -3.09 -11.48 -67.56
CA THR A 379 -3.06 -10.09 -67.14
C THR A 379 -3.25 -10.01 -65.63
N LYS A 380 -2.42 -9.22 -64.96
CA LYS A 380 -2.57 -8.87 -63.55
C LYS A 380 -3.15 -7.46 -63.45
N THR A 381 -4.34 -7.35 -62.89
CA THR A 381 -4.99 -6.07 -62.60
C THR A 381 -4.87 -5.80 -61.11
N THR A 382 -4.24 -4.69 -60.74
CA THR A 382 -4.15 -4.23 -59.34
C THR A 382 -5.00 -2.98 -59.17
N THR A 383 -6.06 -3.05 -58.37
CA THR A 383 -6.89 -1.91 -58.01
C THR A 383 -6.54 -1.48 -56.58
N THR A 384 -6.09 -0.24 -56.42
CA THR A 384 -5.84 0.37 -55.11
C THR A 384 -6.97 1.33 -54.79
N ILE A 385 -7.65 1.13 -53.67
CA ILE A 385 -8.70 2.01 -53.15
C ILE A 385 -8.13 2.75 -51.94
N GLU A 386 -8.20 4.08 -51.95
CA GLU A 386 -7.82 4.92 -50.81
C GLU A 386 -9.06 5.60 -50.23
N GLU A 387 -9.26 5.47 -48.93
CA GLU A 387 -10.29 6.18 -48.16
C GLU A 387 -9.61 7.18 -47.22
N VAL A 388 -10.08 8.42 -47.23
CA VAL A 388 -9.53 9.51 -46.45
C VAL A 388 -10.65 10.19 -45.68
N GLY A 389 -10.53 10.21 -44.35
CA GLY A 389 -11.42 10.96 -43.47
C GLY A 389 -10.69 12.12 -42.83
N THR A 390 -11.27 13.31 -42.92
CA THR A 390 -10.67 14.55 -42.41
C THR A 390 -11.65 15.35 -41.56
N ILE A 391 -11.18 15.88 -40.42
CA ILE A 391 -11.91 16.87 -39.61
C ILE A 391 -10.97 18.05 -39.34
N HIS A 392 -11.42 19.25 -39.69
CA HIS A 392 -10.73 20.50 -39.35
C HIS A 392 -11.03 20.91 -37.90
N TYR A 393 -10.07 21.45 -37.16
CA TYR A 393 -10.31 22.02 -35.84
C TYR A 393 -9.43 23.23 -35.52
N LEU A 394 -9.99 24.10 -34.69
CA LEU A 394 -9.39 25.26 -34.06
C LEU A 394 -9.34 25.04 -32.54
N LEU A 395 -8.16 25.21 -31.94
CA LEU A 395 -7.97 25.37 -30.50
C LEU A 395 -7.12 26.62 -30.26
N SER A 396 -7.70 27.62 -29.61
CA SER A 396 -7.06 28.90 -29.37
C SER A 396 -7.10 29.25 -27.88
N MET A 397 -5.97 29.67 -27.33
CA MET A 397 -5.85 30.25 -25.98
C MET A 397 -5.12 31.58 -26.10
N ARG A 398 -5.84 32.69 -25.87
CA ARG A 398 -5.37 34.06 -26.13
C ARG A 398 -5.57 34.94 -24.91
N GLY A 399 -4.48 35.50 -24.39
CA GLY A 399 -4.48 36.42 -23.26
C GLY A 399 -3.24 37.31 -23.28
N SER A 400 -3.13 38.23 -22.31
CA SER A 400 -2.04 39.22 -22.28
C SER A 400 -0.64 38.60 -22.12
N TYR A 401 -0.55 37.40 -21.54
CA TYR A 401 0.71 36.73 -21.21
C TYR A 401 0.91 35.39 -21.93
N TYR A 402 -0.07 34.95 -22.70
CA TYR A 402 -0.04 33.68 -23.42
C TYR A 402 -0.91 33.76 -24.66
N SER A 403 -0.37 33.38 -25.80
CA SER A 403 -1.13 33.27 -27.04
C SER A 403 -0.66 32.04 -27.80
N ASN A 404 -1.55 31.05 -27.94
CA ASN A 404 -1.30 29.88 -28.75
C ASN A 404 -2.56 29.57 -29.57
N ASN A 405 -2.37 29.19 -30.82
CA ASN A 405 -3.43 28.98 -31.78
C ASN A 405 -3.09 27.79 -32.67
N ILE A 406 -3.88 26.73 -32.58
CA ILE A 406 -3.77 25.55 -33.42
C ILE A 406 -4.97 25.54 -34.33
N ASN A 407 -4.72 25.58 -35.63
CA ASN A 407 -5.73 25.49 -36.66
C ASN A 407 -5.29 24.41 -37.66
N ASN A 408 -5.82 23.19 -37.53
CA ASN A 408 -5.25 22.01 -38.17
C ASN A 408 -6.31 21.00 -38.63
N ASP A 409 -5.91 20.11 -39.53
CA ASP A 409 -6.71 18.99 -40.02
C ASP A 409 -6.25 17.67 -39.42
N VAL A 410 -7.20 16.93 -38.82
CA VAL A 410 -6.97 15.54 -38.43
C VAL A 410 -7.39 14.63 -39.57
N THR A 411 -6.41 13.97 -40.17
CA THR A 411 -6.62 13.05 -41.31
C THR A 411 -6.32 11.60 -40.93
N VAL A 412 -7.20 10.68 -41.33
CA VAL A 412 -7.00 9.22 -41.29
C VAL A 412 -7.11 8.68 -42.70
N ARG A 413 -6.17 7.81 -43.09
CA ARG A 413 -6.12 7.17 -44.41
C ARG A 413 -6.19 5.65 -44.26
N ASN A 414 -6.96 5.02 -45.13
CA ASN A 414 -6.98 3.57 -45.30
C ASN A 414 -6.73 3.24 -46.76
N THR A 415 -5.84 2.29 -47.03
CA THR A 415 -5.48 1.90 -48.40
C THR A 415 -5.67 0.39 -48.54
N VAL A 416 -6.48 0.01 -49.51
CA VAL A 416 -6.80 -1.39 -49.83
C VAL A 416 -6.30 -1.71 -51.22
N LYS A 417 -5.65 -2.87 -51.39
CA LYS A 417 -5.15 -3.34 -52.68
C LYS A 417 -5.81 -4.66 -53.05
N ASN A 418 -6.46 -4.68 -54.20
CA ASN A 418 -7.10 -5.85 -54.77
C ASN A 418 -6.35 -6.27 -56.03
N VAL A 419 -5.99 -7.53 -56.12
CA VAL A 419 -5.28 -8.10 -57.28
C VAL A 419 -6.17 -9.13 -57.94
N LYS A 420 -6.36 -9.01 -59.26
CA LYS A 420 -7.11 -9.95 -60.07
C LYS A 420 -6.26 -10.44 -61.24
N TYR A 421 -6.21 -11.75 -61.44
CA TYR A 421 -5.55 -12.38 -62.57
C TYR A 421 -6.57 -12.89 -63.58
N THR A 422 -6.43 -12.50 -64.85
CA THR A 422 -7.36 -12.88 -65.94
C THR A 422 -6.61 -13.36 -67.17
N GLY A 423 -7.19 -14.27 -67.96
CA GLY A 423 -6.54 -14.85 -69.15
C GLY A 423 -6.06 -16.29 -68.91
N ASP A 424 -5.06 -16.74 -69.67
CA ASP A 424 -4.50 -18.10 -69.54
C ASP A 424 -3.54 -18.18 -68.35
N VAL A 425 -4.10 -18.23 -67.14
CA VAL A 425 -3.32 -18.31 -65.88
C VAL A 425 -2.87 -19.77 -65.68
N PRO A 426 -1.57 -20.04 -65.41
CA PRO A 426 -1.10 -21.41 -65.23
C PRO A 426 -1.81 -22.13 -64.07
N PRO A 427 -2.32 -23.36 -64.28
CA PRO A 427 -2.90 -24.17 -63.21
C PRO A 427 -1.85 -24.50 -62.13
N ASN A 428 -2.26 -24.53 -60.87
CA ASN A 428 -1.40 -24.76 -59.69
C ASN A 428 -0.27 -23.71 -59.47
N SER A 429 -0.47 -22.47 -59.92
CA SER A 429 0.46 -21.35 -59.65
C SER A 429 0.11 -20.58 -58.37
N ASP A 430 1.05 -19.74 -57.89
CA ASP A 430 0.83 -18.83 -56.76
C ASP A 430 0.03 -17.57 -57.13
N TYR A 431 -0.40 -17.43 -58.40
CA TYR A 431 -1.19 -16.29 -58.87
C TYR A 431 -2.65 -16.44 -58.42
N ARG A 432 -2.95 -15.90 -57.24
CA ARG A 432 -4.28 -15.94 -56.65
C ARG A 432 -4.90 -14.55 -56.58
N ASP A 433 -6.18 -14.47 -56.89
CA ASP A 433 -6.95 -13.26 -56.68
C ASP A 433 -6.94 -12.90 -55.19
N SER A 434 -6.83 -11.61 -54.90
CA SER A 434 -6.96 -11.06 -53.56
C SER A 434 -7.97 -9.92 -53.59
N GLU A 435 -8.97 -10.05 -52.73
CA GLU A 435 -10.01 -9.04 -52.56
C GLU A 435 -10.10 -8.69 -51.08
N SER A 436 -9.80 -7.44 -50.79
CA SER A 436 -10.00 -6.81 -49.50
C SER A 436 -11.06 -5.73 -49.65
N LYS A 437 -11.88 -5.55 -48.62
CA LYS A 437 -12.95 -4.54 -48.61
C LYS A 437 -12.45 -3.25 -47.95
N PRO A 438 -12.79 -2.06 -48.51
CA PRO A 438 -12.67 -0.79 -47.80
C PRO A 438 -13.40 -0.82 -46.45
N LEU A 439 -12.95 0.00 -45.50
CA LEU A 439 -13.53 0.10 -44.17
C LEU A 439 -14.90 0.80 -44.21
N GLY A 440 -15.08 1.74 -45.14
CA GLY A 440 -16.29 2.55 -45.29
C GLY A 440 -16.26 3.82 -44.43
N SER A 441 -17.11 4.78 -44.81
CA SER A 441 -17.21 6.11 -44.17
C SER A 441 -17.36 6.05 -42.66
N TYR A 442 -18.22 5.17 -42.14
CA TYR A 442 -18.49 5.10 -40.69
C TYR A 442 -17.25 4.71 -39.87
N GLU A 443 -16.51 3.70 -40.31
CA GLU A 443 -15.34 3.23 -39.58
C GLU A 443 -14.16 4.22 -39.72
N ILE A 444 -14.02 4.87 -40.89
CA ILE A 444 -13.05 5.96 -41.07
C ILE A 444 -13.42 7.16 -40.20
N GLU A 445 -14.68 7.58 -40.14
CA GLU A 445 -15.17 8.67 -39.28
C GLU A 445 -14.86 8.41 -37.82
N LYS A 446 -15.21 7.21 -37.32
CA LYS A 446 -14.91 6.80 -35.95
C LYS A 446 -13.42 6.93 -35.64
N LYS A 447 -12.55 6.41 -36.51
CA LYS A 447 -11.09 6.52 -36.36
C LYS A 447 -10.60 7.96 -36.41
N THR A 448 -11.17 8.80 -37.27
CA THR A 448 -10.84 10.24 -37.37
C THR A 448 -11.24 10.98 -36.10
N ILE A 449 -12.44 10.73 -35.55
CA ILE A 449 -12.90 11.31 -34.27
C ILE A 449 -12.02 10.86 -33.10
N GLU A 450 -11.66 9.58 -33.03
CA GLU A 450 -10.76 9.07 -31.98
C GLU A 450 -9.38 9.74 -32.05
N LYS A 451 -8.83 9.91 -33.26
CA LYS A 451 -7.57 10.62 -33.47
C LYS A 451 -7.69 12.10 -33.07
N LEU A 452 -8.79 12.76 -33.44
CA LEU A 452 -9.07 14.16 -33.08
C LEU A 452 -9.12 14.34 -31.56
N LYS A 453 -9.86 13.48 -30.85
CA LYS A 453 -9.93 13.53 -29.38
C LYS A 453 -8.54 13.42 -28.74
N LYS A 454 -7.70 12.49 -29.21
CA LYS A 454 -6.33 12.32 -28.69
C LYS A 454 -5.46 13.56 -28.93
N GLU A 455 -5.48 14.11 -30.15
CA GLU A 455 -4.67 15.26 -30.52
C GLU A 455 -5.10 16.53 -29.76
N VAL A 456 -6.41 16.80 -29.70
CA VAL A 456 -6.96 17.94 -28.96
C VAL A 456 -6.64 17.84 -27.48
N ASN A 457 -6.79 16.66 -26.87
CA ASN A 457 -6.45 16.46 -25.45
C ASN A 457 -4.98 16.74 -25.17
N TYR A 458 -4.08 16.23 -26.02
CA TYR A 458 -2.65 16.50 -25.92
C TYR A 458 -2.34 18.00 -26.01
N ASN A 459 -2.99 18.69 -26.95
CA ASN A 459 -2.79 20.13 -27.15
C ASN A 459 -3.32 20.95 -25.96
N ILE A 460 -4.48 20.59 -25.39
CA ILE A 460 -5.00 21.20 -24.17
C ILE A 460 -3.99 21.05 -23.03
N ASP A 461 -3.46 19.84 -22.81
CA ASP A 461 -2.47 19.61 -21.74
C ASP A 461 -1.19 20.40 -21.95
N SER A 462 -0.68 20.45 -23.19
CA SER A 462 0.50 21.23 -23.55
C SER A 462 0.29 22.71 -23.21
N MET A 463 -0.81 23.31 -23.69
CA MET A 463 -1.10 24.72 -23.46
C MET A 463 -1.32 25.04 -21.98
N VAL A 464 -2.04 24.19 -21.25
CA VAL A 464 -2.25 24.37 -19.80
C VAL A 464 -0.94 24.23 -19.03
N ASN A 465 -0.04 23.36 -19.46
CA ASN A 465 1.28 23.21 -18.83
C ASN A 465 2.17 24.43 -19.05
N ASP A 466 2.06 25.11 -20.19
CA ASP A 466 2.73 26.40 -20.39
C ASP A 466 2.16 27.46 -19.44
N LEU A 467 0.82 27.57 -19.35
CA LEU A 467 0.14 28.50 -18.45
C LEU A 467 0.51 28.26 -16.98
N LYS A 468 0.75 27.01 -16.55
CA LYS A 468 1.21 26.68 -15.19
C LYS A 468 2.54 27.34 -14.81
N ARG A 469 3.39 27.68 -15.79
CA ARG A 469 4.72 28.26 -15.57
C ARG A 469 4.69 29.78 -15.44
N ILE A 470 3.61 30.42 -15.89
CA ILE A 470 3.32 31.85 -15.71
C ILE A 470 2.82 32.06 -14.28
#